data_AF-Q0BIS4-F1
#
_entry.id   AF-Q0BIS4-F1
#
_cell.length_a   1.000
_cell.length_b   1.000
_cell.length_c   1.000
_cell.angle_alpha   90.00
_cell.angle_beta   90.00
_cell.angle_gamma   90.00
#
_symmetry.space_group_name_H-M   'P 1'
#
loop_
_entity.id
_entity.type
_entity.pdbx_description
1 polymer ?
#
loop_
_entity_poly.entity_id
_entity_poly.type
_entity_poly.pdbx_seq_one_letter_code
_entity_poly.pdbx_strand_id
1 'polypeptide(L)'
;MLAGAAATINSAILVRARAWPHVPAVVERCEVSLRYGKSSVTWEARALFRYGVGETQQYDTTWQPAGSPVYSRSAASNISHEQFVAFTKTYCNAAANDGLRVSSMFPGIARRNDAVVGGAWVREIGFGLFAVVGGLMLCAVGISLLPWIEARKRDAAKRRTRRVSNRVSGS
;
A
#
# COMPACT_ATOMS: atom_id res chain seq x y z
N MET A 1 -0.71 2.66 -12.78
CA MET A 1 0.72 2.93 -12.48
C MET A 1 0.91 3.92 -11.33
N LEU A 2 0.29 5.09 -11.34
CA LEU A 2 0.43 6.10 -10.26
C LEU A 2 0.10 5.58 -8.84
N ALA A 3 -1.04 4.88 -8.67
CA ALA A 3 -1.40 4.28 -7.38
C ALA A 3 -0.42 3.18 -6.93
N GLY A 4 0.17 2.44 -7.89
CA GLY A 4 1.21 1.44 -7.60
C GLY A 4 2.53 2.09 -7.17
N ALA A 5 2.94 3.17 -7.81
CA ALA A 5 4.15 3.92 -7.44
C ALA A 5 4.05 4.53 -6.04
N ALA A 6 2.89 5.09 -5.67
CA ALA A 6 2.65 5.61 -4.33
C ALA A 6 2.75 4.53 -3.24
N ALA A 7 2.21 3.34 -3.50
CA ALA A 7 2.32 2.19 -2.59
C ALA A 7 3.77 1.71 -2.41
N THR A 8 4.55 1.67 -3.50
CA THR A 8 5.98 1.29 -3.46
C THR A 8 6.81 2.30 -2.67
N ILE A 9 6.57 3.60 -2.85
CA ILE A 9 7.26 4.67 -2.11
C ILE A 9 6.94 4.57 -0.61
N ASN A 10 5.66 4.40 -0.25
CA ASN A 10 5.27 4.26 1.15
C ASN A 10 5.93 3.04 1.79
N SER A 11 6.01 1.93 1.05
CA SER A 11 6.68 0.71 1.49
C SER A 11 8.19 0.90 1.72
N ALA A 12 8.88 1.57 0.79
CA ALA A 12 10.31 1.87 0.94
C ALA A 12 10.57 2.79 2.15
N ILE A 13 9.68 3.75 2.40
CA ILE A 13 9.74 4.61 3.59
C ILE A 13 9.54 3.78 4.86
N LEU A 14 8.57 2.85 4.89
CA LEU A 14 8.35 1.96 6.04
C LEU A 14 9.55 1.03 6.30
N VAL A 15 10.18 0.50 5.24
CA VAL A 15 11.41 -0.31 5.38
C VAL A 15 12.55 0.54 5.94
N ARG A 16 12.76 1.75 5.41
CA ARG A 16 13.78 2.67 5.92
C ARG A 16 13.49 3.11 7.35
N ALA A 17 12.22 3.25 7.71
CA ALA A 17 11.80 3.63 9.05
C ALA A 17 12.18 2.60 10.12
N ARG A 18 12.54 1.36 9.76
CA ARG A 18 13.11 0.39 10.71
C ARG A 18 14.43 0.83 11.33
N ALA A 19 15.19 1.66 10.61
CA ALA A 19 16.44 2.23 11.11
C ALA A 19 16.23 3.57 11.84
N TRP A 20 15.01 4.11 11.84
CA TRP A 20 14.72 5.37 12.53
C TRP A 20 14.61 5.17 14.03
N PRO A 21 15.08 6.15 14.84
CA PRO A 21 14.94 6.11 16.29
C PRO A 21 13.47 6.01 16.68
N HIS A 22 13.23 5.20 17.70
CA HIS A 22 11.95 5.10 18.37
C HIS A 22 11.85 6.21 19.42
N VAL A 23 10.76 6.96 19.39
CA VAL A 23 10.52 8.10 20.28
C VAL A 23 9.14 7.97 20.92
N PRO A 24 9.00 8.37 22.20
CA PRO A 24 7.70 8.50 22.82
C PRO A 24 6.89 9.59 22.10
N ALA A 25 5.58 9.40 22.03
CA ALA A 25 4.64 10.34 21.45
C ALA A 25 3.36 10.35 22.28
N VAL A 26 2.73 11.52 22.39
CA VAL A 26 1.44 11.68 23.05
C VAL A 26 0.34 11.61 22.01
N VAL A 27 -0.72 10.87 22.32
CA VAL A 27 -1.92 10.82 21.47
C VAL A 27 -2.85 11.95 21.89
N GLU A 28 -2.90 13.02 21.10
CA GLU A 28 -3.76 14.18 21.36
C GLU A 28 -5.23 13.86 21.06
N ARG A 29 -5.48 13.12 19.98
CA ARG A 29 -6.81 12.68 19.59
C ARG A 29 -6.74 11.28 19.03
N CYS A 30 -7.69 10.42 19.40
CA CYS A 30 -7.82 9.10 18.81
C CYS A 30 -9.29 8.71 18.74
N GLU A 31 -9.68 8.25 17.57
CA GLU A 31 -11.04 7.84 17.26
C GLU A 31 -11.01 6.53 16.48
N VAL A 32 -12.04 5.72 16.69
CA VAL A 32 -12.20 4.44 15.98
C VAL A 32 -13.56 4.45 15.30
N SER A 33 -13.55 4.07 14.03
CA SER A 33 -14.73 4.01 13.19
C SER A 33 -14.79 2.68 12.44
N LEU A 34 -15.94 2.42 11.81
CA LEU A 34 -16.13 1.27 10.93
C LEU A 34 -15.98 1.70 9.48
N ARG A 35 -15.10 1.01 8.76
CA ARG A 35 -14.92 1.16 7.33
C ARG A 35 -15.72 0.09 6.59
N TYR A 36 -16.71 0.54 5.82
CA TYR A 36 -17.60 -0.34 5.05
C TYR A 36 -17.00 -0.65 3.68
N GLY A 37 -16.59 -1.90 3.50
CA GLY A 37 -16.19 -2.45 2.21
C GLY A 37 -17.37 -2.97 1.39
N LYS A 38 -17.03 -3.66 0.29
CA LYS A 38 -18.02 -4.26 -0.64
C LYS A 38 -18.81 -5.39 0.01
N SER A 39 -18.16 -6.27 0.77
CA SER A 39 -18.78 -7.43 1.44
C SER A 39 -18.53 -7.47 2.95
N SER A 40 -17.53 -6.73 3.43
CA SER A 40 -17.08 -6.77 4.82
C SER A 40 -17.01 -5.37 5.43
N VAL A 41 -16.98 -5.33 6.75
CA VAL A 41 -16.78 -4.13 7.55
C VAL A 41 -15.58 -4.35 8.47
N THR A 42 -14.66 -3.41 8.47
CA THR A 42 -13.42 -3.47 9.25
C THR A 42 -13.32 -2.29 10.19
N TRP A 43 -12.63 -2.46 11.31
CA TRP A 43 -12.26 -1.34 12.16
C TRP A 43 -11.20 -0.46 11.52
N GLU A 44 -11.33 0.85 11.68
CA GLU A 44 -10.36 1.84 11.25
C GLU A 44 -10.13 2.82 12.40
N ALA A 45 -8.89 2.91 12.85
CA ALA A 45 -8.45 3.84 13.88
C ALA A 45 -7.78 5.03 13.21
N ARG A 46 -8.06 6.23 13.73
CA ARG A 46 -7.39 7.47 13.37
C ARG A 46 -6.85 8.10 14.63
N ALA A 47 -5.59 8.53 14.58
CA ALA A 47 -4.98 9.21 15.70
C ALA A 47 -4.08 10.36 15.26
N LEU A 48 -4.06 11.38 16.11
CA LEU A 48 -3.17 12.52 16.04
C LEU A 48 -2.11 12.40 17.13
N PHE A 49 -0.87 12.23 16.71
CA PHE A 49 0.26 12.15 17.62
C PHE A 49 1.00 13.48 17.70
N ARG A 50 1.41 13.84 18.91
CA ARG A 50 2.33 14.92 19.22
C ARG A 50 3.66 14.35 19.67
N TYR A 51 4.76 14.88 19.14
CA TYR A 51 6.09 14.37 19.43
C TYR A 51 7.16 15.47 19.25
N GLY A 52 8.40 15.13 19.61
CA GLY A 52 9.52 16.07 19.61
C GLY A 52 9.57 16.93 20.87
N VAL A 53 10.61 17.76 20.97
CA VAL A 53 10.81 18.64 22.13
C VAL A 53 9.64 19.61 22.23
N GLY A 54 8.99 19.62 23.41
CA GLY A 54 7.81 20.43 23.67
C GLY A 54 6.59 20.06 22.82
N GLU A 55 6.52 18.83 22.29
CA GLU A 55 5.36 18.32 21.54
C GLU A 55 4.99 19.17 20.31
N THR A 56 5.98 19.84 19.73
CA THR A 56 5.79 20.79 18.63
C THR A 56 5.47 20.14 17.29
N GLN A 57 5.80 18.85 17.11
CA GLN A 57 5.55 18.12 15.87
C GLN A 57 4.25 17.34 15.94
N GLN A 58 3.61 17.18 14.78
CA GLN A 58 2.32 16.52 14.65
C GLN A 58 2.38 15.44 13.59
N TYR A 59 1.73 14.31 13.85
CA TYR A 59 1.58 13.22 12.90
C TYR A 59 0.15 12.67 12.95
N ASP A 60 -0.62 12.92 11.89
CA ASP A 60 -1.95 12.36 11.68
C ASP A 60 -1.82 11.06 10.87
N THR A 61 -2.49 10.01 11.33
CA THR A 61 -2.49 8.73 10.64
C THR A 61 -3.77 7.96 10.89
N THR A 62 -4.17 7.23 9.86
CA THR A 62 -5.29 6.30 9.87
C THR A 62 -4.78 4.90 9.55
N TRP A 63 -5.29 3.89 10.23
CA TRP A 63 -4.91 2.50 10.01
C TRP A 63 -6.01 1.53 10.42
N GLN A 64 -5.89 0.28 9.97
CA GLN A 64 -6.67 -0.83 10.51
C GLN A 64 -5.87 -1.49 11.66
N PRO A 65 -6.39 -1.50 12.91
CA PRO A 65 -5.67 -2.11 14.03
C PRO A 65 -5.36 -3.59 13.80
N ALA A 66 -4.16 -4.02 14.18
CA ALA A 66 -3.77 -5.43 14.05
C ALA A 66 -4.64 -6.32 14.94
N GLY A 67 -5.09 -7.45 14.40
CA GLY A 67 -5.98 -8.38 15.12
C GLY A 67 -7.43 -7.89 15.26
N SER A 68 -7.80 -6.75 14.68
CA SER A 68 -9.18 -6.27 14.72
C SER A 68 -10.12 -7.24 14.00
N PRO A 69 -11.29 -7.58 14.58
CA PRO A 69 -12.24 -8.46 13.92
C PRO A 69 -12.80 -7.83 12.63
N VAL A 70 -13.19 -8.70 11.69
CA VAL A 70 -13.84 -8.33 10.44
C VAL A 70 -15.27 -8.85 10.47
N TYR A 71 -16.23 -7.97 10.22
CA TYR A 71 -17.65 -8.29 10.27
C TYR A 71 -18.25 -8.36 8.87
N SER A 72 -19.34 -9.11 8.72
CA SER A 72 -20.26 -8.91 7.60
C SER A 72 -21.02 -7.59 7.81
N ARG A 73 -21.62 -7.06 6.74
CA ARG A 73 -22.45 -5.84 6.83
C ARG A 73 -23.63 -5.98 7.81
N SER A 74 -24.28 -7.14 7.83
CA SER A 74 -25.40 -7.41 8.74
C SER A 74 -24.97 -7.60 10.19
N ALA A 75 -23.75 -8.12 10.44
CA ALA A 75 -23.23 -8.22 11.79
C ALA A 75 -22.79 -6.85 12.34
N ALA A 76 -22.30 -5.95 11.47
CA ALA A 76 -21.84 -4.63 11.88
C ALA A 76 -22.94 -3.74 12.47
N SER A 77 -24.21 -3.93 12.06
CA SER A 77 -25.34 -3.19 12.64
C SER A 77 -25.66 -3.58 14.09
N ASN A 78 -25.16 -4.73 14.55
CA ASN A 78 -25.39 -5.22 15.92
C ASN A 78 -24.26 -4.84 16.89
N ILE A 79 -23.25 -4.08 16.43
CA ILE A 79 -22.14 -3.66 17.28
C ILE A 79 -22.65 -2.61 18.27
N SER A 80 -22.46 -2.88 19.56
CA SER A 80 -22.92 -1.98 20.61
C SER A 80 -21.99 -0.77 20.77
N HIS A 81 -22.52 0.31 21.34
CA HIS A 81 -21.72 1.47 21.70
C HIS A 81 -20.62 1.12 22.71
N GLU A 82 -20.90 0.23 23.67
CA GLU A 82 -19.90 -0.23 24.64
C GLU A 82 -18.73 -0.96 23.97
N GLN A 83 -19.01 -1.76 22.93
CA GLN A 83 -17.96 -2.38 22.12
C GLN A 83 -17.10 -1.33 21.41
N PHE A 84 -17.71 -0.29 20.84
CA PHE A 84 -16.97 0.84 20.26
C PHE A 84 -16.04 1.51 21.28
N VAL A 85 -16.55 1.81 22.48
CA VAL A 85 -15.75 2.46 23.54
C VAL A 85 -14.60 1.56 24.00
N ALA A 86 -14.86 0.27 24.19
CA ALA A 86 -13.84 -0.70 24.58
C ALA A 86 -12.73 -0.81 23.53
N PHE A 87 -13.09 -1.00 22.25
CA PHE A 87 -12.12 -1.08 21.17
C PHE A 87 -11.35 0.23 20.96
N THR A 88 -12.02 1.38 21.08
CA THR A 88 -11.36 2.69 21.04
C THR A 88 -10.30 2.76 22.13
N LYS A 89 -10.65 2.48 23.38
CA LYS A 89 -9.69 2.50 24.50
C LYS A 89 -8.52 1.55 24.25
N THR A 90 -8.79 0.31 23.83
CA THR A 90 -7.75 -0.69 23.57
C THR A 90 -6.79 -0.25 22.47
N TYR A 91 -7.30 0.16 21.30
CA TYR A 91 -6.44 0.51 20.17
C TYR A 91 -5.71 1.84 20.38
N CYS A 92 -6.36 2.83 20.98
CA CYS A 92 -5.73 4.11 21.28
C CYS A 92 -4.64 3.98 22.34
N ASN A 93 -4.86 3.19 23.40
CA ASN A 93 -3.84 2.93 24.41
C ASN A 93 -2.65 2.14 23.83
N ALA A 94 -2.92 1.13 22.99
CA ALA A 94 -1.85 0.40 22.32
C ALA A 94 -1.00 1.34 21.45
N ALA A 95 -1.63 2.24 20.70
CA ALA A 95 -0.95 3.21 19.87
C ALA A 95 -0.12 4.23 20.68
N ALA A 96 -0.65 4.71 21.80
CA ALA A 96 0.07 5.62 22.70
C ALA A 96 1.30 4.95 23.34
N ASN A 97 1.15 3.70 23.80
CA ASN A 97 2.24 2.95 24.43
C ASN A 97 3.34 2.56 23.44
N ASP A 98 2.99 2.31 22.18
CA ASP A 98 3.93 1.86 21.16
C ASP A 98 4.74 3.01 20.55
N GLY A 99 4.24 4.24 20.53
CA GLY A 99 4.99 5.42 20.08
C GLY A 99 5.30 5.47 18.58
N LEU A 100 6.28 6.30 18.20
CA LEU A 100 6.59 6.61 16.81
C LEU A 100 8.06 6.33 16.46
N ARG A 101 8.31 6.04 15.20
CA ARG A 101 9.65 6.09 14.60
C ARG A 101 9.80 7.34 13.77
N VAL A 102 10.83 8.13 14.06
CA VAL A 102 11.02 9.47 13.47
C VAL A 102 12.35 9.54 12.74
N SER A 103 12.34 10.06 11.51
CA SER A 103 13.56 10.21 10.73
C SER A 103 14.53 11.18 11.41
N SER A 104 15.76 10.73 11.67
CA SER A 104 16.82 11.57 12.23
C SER A 104 17.25 12.69 11.28
N MET A 105 17.20 12.45 9.97
CA MET A 105 17.51 13.46 8.95
C MET A 105 16.36 14.45 8.70
N PHE A 106 15.12 14.05 8.99
CA PHE A 106 13.93 14.86 8.73
C PHE A 106 12.92 14.68 9.88
N PRO A 107 13.09 15.44 10.98
CA PRO A 107 12.27 15.25 12.20
C PRO A 107 10.76 15.42 11.99
N GLY A 108 10.32 16.07 10.90
CA GLY A 108 8.90 16.16 10.55
C GLY A 108 8.30 14.88 9.93
N ILE A 109 9.11 13.84 9.69
CA ILE A 109 8.64 12.57 9.11
C ILE A 109 8.63 11.50 10.19
N ALA A 110 7.42 11.08 10.57
CA ALA A 110 7.19 10.02 11.54
C ALA A 110 6.35 8.88 10.94
N ARG A 111 6.50 7.69 11.52
CA ARG A 111 5.67 6.50 11.25
C ARG A 111 5.35 5.80 12.56
N ARG A 112 4.16 5.20 12.66
CA ARG A 112 3.82 4.37 13.83
C ARG A 112 4.75 3.17 13.93
N ASN A 113 5.23 2.86 15.14
CA ASN A 113 6.19 1.78 15.34
C ASN A 113 5.59 0.41 14.96
N ASP A 114 4.33 0.16 15.29
CA ASP A 114 3.55 -1.04 14.92
C ASP A 114 3.48 -1.26 13.41
N ALA A 115 3.33 -0.20 12.61
CA ALA A 115 3.29 -0.29 11.16
C ALA A 115 4.65 -0.72 10.57
N VAL A 116 5.75 -0.30 11.21
CA VAL A 116 7.12 -0.57 10.79
C VAL A 116 7.57 -1.97 11.21
N VAL A 117 7.25 -2.36 12.45
CA VAL A 117 7.64 -3.65 13.04
C VAL A 117 6.67 -4.76 12.62
N GLY A 118 5.37 -4.52 12.69
CA GLY A 118 4.28 -5.47 12.45
C GLY A 118 4.03 -5.86 10.99
N GLY A 119 4.88 -5.43 10.04
CA GLY A 119 4.85 -5.99 8.69
C GLY A 119 3.80 -5.39 7.75
N ALA A 120 3.22 -4.22 8.05
CA ALA A 120 2.24 -3.57 7.18
C ALA A 120 2.75 -3.35 5.74
N TRP A 121 4.07 -3.14 5.60
CA TRP A 121 4.80 -3.02 4.34
C TRP A 121 4.77 -4.30 3.48
N VAL A 122 4.66 -5.50 4.05
CA VAL A 122 4.69 -6.77 3.28
C VAL A 122 3.46 -6.88 2.39
N ARG A 123 2.28 -6.52 2.92
CA ARG A 123 1.03 -6.55 2.16
C ARG A 123 1.00 -5.46 1.09
N GLU A 124 1.50 -4.26 1.40
CA GLU A 124 1.57 -3.14 0.45
C GLU A 124 2.57 -3.38 -0.69
N ILE A 125 3.74 -3.97 -0.41
CA ILE A 125 4.71 -4.38 -1.44
C ILE A 125 4.11 -5.45 -2.35
N GLY A 126 3.44 -6.45 -1.78
CA GLY A 126 2.83 -7.53 -2.56
C GLY A 126 1.82 -7.02 -3.58
N PHE A 127 0.86 -6.19 -3.15
CA PHE A 127 -0.13 -5.60 -4.04
C PHE A 127 0.47 -4.58 -5.02
N GLY A 128 1.41 -3.75 -4.56
CA GLY A 128 2.08 -2.75 -5.40
C GLY A 128 2.87 -3.38 -6.55
N LEU A 129 3.69 -4.39 -6.23
CA LEU A 129 4.48 -5.13 -7.22
C LEU A 129 3.56 -5.86 -8.21
N PHE A 130 2.51 -6.52 -7.71
CA PHE A 130 1.54 -7.21 -8.55
C PHE A 130 0.84 -6.25 -9.52
N ALA A 131 0.41 -5.08 -9.06
CA ALA A 131 -0.24 -4.09 -9.91
C ALA A 131 0.69 -3.51 -10.98
N VAL A 132 1.97 -3.31 -10.66
CA VAL A 132 2.98 -2.83 -11.63
C VAL A 132 3.28 -3.89 -12.68
N VAL A 133 3.55 -5.13 -12.26
CA VAL A 133 3.86 -6.24 -13.18
C VAL A 133 2.64 -6.58 -14.03
N GLY A 134 1.46 -6.68 -13.42
CA GLY A 134 0.20 -6.93 -14.12
C GLY A 134 -0.14 -5.82 -15.13
N GLY A 135 0.04 -4.56 -14.74
CA GLY A 135 -0.14 -3.42 -15.66
C GLY A 135 0.82 -3.45 -16.85
N LEU A 136 2.11 -3.75 -16.62
CA LEU A 136 3.09 -3.89 -17.69
C LEU A 136 2.76 -5.04 -18.65
N MET A 137 2.31 -6.18 -18.13
CA MET A 137 1.89 -7.31 -18.95
C MET A 137 0.67 -6.96 -19.82
N LEU A 138 -0.32 -6.26 -19.26
CA LEU A 138 -1.48 -5.79 -20.02
C LEU A 138 -1.09 -4.79 -21.11
N CYS A 139 -0.16 -3.86 -20.83
CA CYS A 139 0.39 -2.97 -21.85
C CYS A 139 1.14 -3.73 -22.94
N ALA A 140 1.97 -4.71 -22.58
CA ALA A 140 2.73 -5.52 -23.54
C ALA A 140 1.82 -6.37 -24.43
N VAL A 141 0.78 -7.00 -23.86
CA VAL A 141 -0.24 -7.75 -24.60
C VAL A 141 -1.05 -6.81 -25.50
N GLY A 142 -1.51 -5.68 -24.98
CA GLY A 142 -2.25 -4.68 -25.75
C GLY A 142 -1.44 -4.16 -26.94
N ILE A 143 -0.15 -3.86 -26.75
CA ILE A 143 0.75 -3.47 -27.84
C ILE A 143 0.92 -4.62 -28.82
N SER A 144 1.14 -5.84 -28.35
CA SER A 144 1.37 -7.01 -29.20
C SER A 144 0.17 -7.38 -30.07
N LEU A 145 -1.04 -7.05 -29.64
CA LEU A 145 -2.29 -7.28 -30.37
C LEU A 145 -2.64 -6.13 -31.32
N LEU A 146 -1.82 -5.07 -31.41
CA LEU A 146 -2.09 -3.98 -32.35
C LEU A 146 -1.99 -4.49 -33.80
N PRO A 147 -3.00 -4.21 -34.64
CA PRO A 147 -3.09 -4.79 -35.98
C PRO A 147 -1.91 -4.42 -36.89
N TRP A 148 -1.24 -3.28 -36.64
CA TRP A 148 -0.05 -2.90 -37.41
C TRP A 148 1.17 -3.80 -37.12
N ILE A 149 1.28 -4.40 -35.94
CA ILE A 149 2.39 -5.30 -35.58
C ILE A 149 2.22 -6.63 -36.30
N GLU A 150 0.99 -7.12 -36.41
CA GLU A 150 0.63 -8.29 -37.22
C GLU A 150 0.95 -8.04 -38.70
N ALA A 151 0.65 -6.84 -39.22
CA ALA A 151 1.00 -6.43 -40.58
C ALA A 151 2.53 -6.40 -40.79
N ARG A 152 3.29 -5.82 -39.84
CA ARG A 152 4.77 -5.81 -39.90
C ARG A 152 5.37 -7.22 -39.88
N LYS A 153 4.82 -8.14 -39.07
CA LYS A 153 5.27 -9.54 -39.05
C LYS A 153 5.02 -10.24 -40.39
N ARG A 154 3.84 -10.05 -41.00
CA ARG A 154 3.53 -10.58 -42.33
C ARG A 154 4.45 -10.02 -43.41
N ASP A 155 4.73 -8.71 -43.37
CA ASP A 155 5.63 -8.06 -44.32
C ASP A 155 7.09 -8.51 -44.16
N ALA A 156 7.53 -8.74 -42.92
CA ALA A 156 8.85 -9.27 -42.63
C ALA A 156 8.97 -10.73 -43.09
N ALA A 157 7.95 -11.55 -42.85
CA ALA A 157 7.90 -12.94 -43.33
C ALA A 157 7.95 -12.96 -44.86
N LYS A 158 7.10 -12.19 -45.56
CA LYS A 158 7.05 -12.11 -47.02
C LYS A 158 8.38 -11.67 -47.63
N ARG A 159 9.08 -10.71 -47.01
CA ARG A 159 10.44 -10.30 -47.41
C ARG A 159 11.47 -11.42 -47.23
N ARG A 160 11.37 -12.19 -46.15
CA ARG A 160 12.28 -13.31 -45.87
C ARG A 160 12.07 -14.45 -46.87
N THR A 161 10.82 -14.82 -47.17
CA THR A 161 10.50 -15.84 -48.18
C THR A 161 11.00 -15.43 -49.57
N ARG A 162 10.84 -14.15 -49.92
CA ARG A 162 11.31 -13.61 -51.21
C ARG A 162 12.84 -13.65 -51.34
N ARG A 163 13.57 -13.35 -50.25
CA ARG A 163 15.04 -13.48 -50.23
C ARG A 163 15.52 -14.93 -50.31
N VAL A 164 14.82 -15.87 -49.67
CA VAL A 164 15.15 -17.30 -49.74
C VAL A 164 14.88 -17.85 -51.14
N SER A 165 13.73 -17.49 -51.74
CA SER A 165 13.39 -17.90 -53.10
C SER A 165 14.37 -17.36 -54.14
N ASN A 166 14.76 -16.08 -54.07
CA ASN A 166 15.78 -15.52 -54.98
C ASN A 166 17.17 -16.15 -54.79
N ARG A 167 17.46 -16.75 -53.62
CA ARG A 167 18.70 -17.50 -53.39
C ARG A 167 18.67 -18.91 -54.00
N VAL A 168 17.50 -19.52 -54.09
CA VAL A 168 17.32 -20.88 -54.66
C VAL A 168 17.22 -20.84 -56.19
N SER A 169 16.70 -19.77 -56.78
CA SER A 169 16.60 -19.63 -58.25
C SER A 169 17.85 -19.07 -58.94
N GLY A 170 18.93 -18.82 -58.19
CA GLY A 170 20.18 -18.26 -58.70
C GLY A 170 21.36 -19.24 -58.70
N SER A 171 21.11 -20.54 -58.55
CA SER A 171 22.12 -21.61 -58.75
C SER A 171 21.86 -22.37 -60.04
#